data_AF-A0A969JKS9-F1
#
_entry.id   AF-A0A969JKS9-F1
#
_cell.length_a   1.000
_cell.length_b   1.000
_cell.length_c   1.000
_cell.angle_alpha   90.00
_cell.angle_beta   90.00
_cell.angle_gamma   90.00
#
_symmetry.space_group_name_H-M   'P 1'
#
loop_
_entity.id
_entity.type
_entity.pdbx_description
1 polymer ?
#
loop_
_entity_poly.entity_id
_entity_poly.type
_entity_poly.pdbx_seq_one_letter_code
_entity_poly.pdbx_strand_id
1 'polypeptide(L)'
;MDTTVSAHVPSIDPQALYGLVGTPGAPLVVDVRKQAAFDADPRVVPGAIRRFHDAVEGWAPALDRGRPIVAYCVHGHQISQGVADQLRGLGFDARILAGGVESWNAGGAPPCAPGVFRASRA
;
A
#
# COMPACT_ATOMS: atom_id res chain seq x y z
N MET A 1 -28.42 9.06 18.37
CA MET A 1 -27.78 9.37 17.07
C MET A 1 -26.73 8.29 16.90
N ASP A 2 -27.13 7.19 16.26
CA ASP A 2 -26.27 6.01 16.14
C ASP A 2 -25.29 6.27 15.00
N THR A 3 -24.09 6.77 15.32
CA THR A 3 -23.00 6.80 14.34
C THR A 3 -22.34 5.44 14.39
N THR A 4 -22.96 4.47 13.73
CA THR A 4 -22.25 3.28 13.27
C THR A 4 -21.10 3.76 12.38
N VAL A 5 -19.89 3.83 12.94
CA VAL A 5 -18.66 4.01 12.16
C VAL A 5 -18.55 2.76 11.31
N SER A 6 -19.07 2.81 10.08
CA SER A 6 -18.81 1.79 9.08
C SER A 6 -17.28 1.69 8.98
N ALA A 7 -16.74 0.52 9.33
CA ALA A 7 -15.30 0.26 9.41
C ALA A 7 -14.69 0.23 7.99
N HIS A 8 -14.79 1.35 7.28
CA HIS A 8 -14.15 1.52 6.00
C HIS A 8 -12.68 1.81 6.25
N VAL A 9 -11.82 0.97 5.69
CA VAL A 9 -10.38 1.22 5.68
C VAL A 9 -10.13 2.61 5.09
N PRO A 10 -9.41 3.51 5.79
CA PRO A 10 -9.09 4.81 5.24
C PRO A 10 -8.28 4.69 3.94
N SER A 11 -8.61 5.51 2.96
CA SER A 11 -7.90 5.55 1.67
C SER A 11 -7.08 6.82 1.50
N ILE A 12 -5.99 6.75 0.72
CA ILE A 12 -5.23 7.88 0.23
C ILE A 12 -5.36 7.98 -1.28
N ASP A 13 -5.54 9.19 -1.79
CA ASP A 13 -5.58 9.47 -3.23
C ASP A 13 -4.18 9.37 -3.87
N PRO A 14 -4.04 8.89 -5.12
CA PRO A 14 -2.75 8.80 -5.80
C PRO A 14 -1.94 10.10 -5.82
N GLN A 15 -2.59 11.25 -6.02
CA GLN A 15 -1.90 12.55 -6.06
C GLN A 15 -1.40 12.95 -4.67
N ALA A 16 -2.19 12.69 -3.64
CA ALA A 16 -1.78 12.90 -2.25
C ALA A 16 -0.60 12.00 -1.87
N LEU A 17 -0.63 10.73 -2.27
CA LEU A 17 0.49 9.80 -2.06
C LEU A 17 1.74 10.27 -2.80
N TYR A 18 1.62 10.70 -4.06
CA TYR A 18 2.73 11.23 -4.86
C TYR A 18 3.40 12.43 -4.18
N GLY A 19 2.63 13.36 -3.63
CA GLY A 19 3.16 14.51 -2.89
C GLY A 19 3.97 14.15 -1.62
N LEU A 20 3.78 12.94 -1.08
CA LEU A 20 4.53 12.43 0.08
C LEU A 20 5.80 11.67 -0.33
N VAL A 21 5.88 11.17 -1.56
CA VAL A 21 7.05 10.43 -2.04
C VAL A 21 8.30 11.32 -1.97
N GLY A 22 9.37 10.80 -1.37
CA GLY A 22 10.63 11.53 -1.22
C GLY A 22 10.69 12.49 -0.03
N THR A 23 9.64 12.57 0.79
CA THR A 23 9.63 13.36 2.03
C THR A 23 9.99 12.49 3.25
N PRO A 24 10.44 13.08 4.38
CA PRO A 24 10.63 12.34 5.64
C PRO A 24 9.35 11.69 6.17
N GLY A 25 8.17 12.21 5.78
CA GLY A 25 6.86 11.67 6.15
C GLY A 25 6.30 10.63 5.16
N ALA A 26 7.11 10.15 4.21
CA ALA A 26 6.66 9.19 3.22
C ALA A 26 6.12 7.91 3.90
N PRO A 27 4.91 7.44 3.55
CA PRO A 27 4.39 6.19 4.07
C PRO A 27 5.21 5.01 3.56
N LEU A 28 5.11 3.87 4.25
CA LEU A 28 5.55 2.60 3.72
C LEU A 28 4.51 2.09 2.72
N VAL A 29 4.86 2.02 1.44
CA VAL A 29 3.96 1.53 0.40
C VAL A 29 4.15 0.02 0.22
N VAL A 30 3.06 -0.74 0.22
CA VAL A 30 3.07 -2.20 0.09
C VAL A 30 2.24 -2.64 -1.12
N ASP A 31 2.90 -3.25 -2.09
CA ASP A 31 2.25 -3.93 -3.21
C ASP A 31 1.78 -5.31 -2.76
N VAL A 32 0.45 -5.50 -2.70
CA VAL A 32 -0.19 -6.76 -2.27
C VAL A 32 -0.86 -7.49 -3.43
N ARG A 33 -0.51 -7.17 -4.68
CA ARG A 33 -1.07 -7.84 -5.85
C ARG A 33 -0.71 -9.32 -5.89
N LYS A 34 -1.66 -10.11 -6.40
CA LYS A 34 -1.42 -11.52 -6.77
C LYS A 34 -0.33 -11.61 -7.83
N GLN A 35 0.40 -12.73 -7.85
CA GLN A 35 1.51 -12.95 -8.79
C GLN A 35 1.10 -12.70 -10.24
N ALA A 36 -0.01 -13.29 -10.71
CA ALA A 36 -0.48 -13.10 -12.07
C ALA A 36 -0.76 -11.63 -12.45
N ALA A 37 -1.26 -10.83 -11.50
CA ALA A 37 -1.52 -9.41 -11.75
C ALA A 37 -0.23 -8.58 -11.77
N PHE A 38 0.78 -8.98 -10.99
CA PHE A 38 2.10 -8.37 -11.04
C PHE A 38 2.84 -8.76 -12.32
N ASP A 39 2.75 -10.00 -12.77
CA ASP A 39 3.42 -10.46 -14.00
C ASP A 39 2.83 -9.79 -15.25
N ALA A 40 1.53 -9.47 -15.23
CA ALA A 40 0.86 -8.72 -16.30
C ALA A 40 1.29 -7.24 -16.37
N ASP A 41 1.54 -6.61 -15.23
CA ASP A 41 2.12 -5.26 -15.16
C ASP A 41 3.14 -5.17 -14.01
N PRO A 42 4.45 -5.34 -14.30
CA PRO A 42 5.49 -5.39 -13.27
C PRO A 42 5.80 -4.02 -12.66
N ARG A 43 5.20 -2.94 -13.17
CA ARG A 43 5.38 -1.58 -12.65
C ARG A 43 4.84 -1.47 -11.24
N VAL A 44 5.49 -0.66 -10.42
CA VAL A 44 5.15 -0.43 -9.01
C VAL A 44 5.08 1.06 -8.68
N VAL A 45 4.35 1.38 -7.62
CA VAL A 45 4.43 2.70 -7.00
C VAL A 45 5.86 2.92 -6.47
N PRO A 46 6.47 4.11 -6.65
CA PRO A 46 7.81 4.40 -6.16
C PRO A 46 7.99 4.07 -4.68
N GLY A 47 9.04 3.32 -4.35
CA GLY A 47 9.34 2.91 -2.97
C GLY A 47 8.47 1.76 -2.43
N ALA A 48 7.59 1.17 -3.25
CA ALA A 48 6.77 0.05 -2.81
C ALA A 48 7.59 -1.22 -2.55
N ILE A 49 7.31 -1.87 -1.43
CA ILE A 49 7.78 -3.23 -1.14
C ILE A 49 6.69 -4.23 -1.51
N ARG A 50 7.09 -5.33 -2.15
CA ARG A 50 6.14 -6.38 -2.50
C ARG A 50 5.96 -7.38 -1.36
N ARG A 51 4.71 -7.67 -1.02
CA ARG A 51 4.32 -8.67 -0.02
C ARG A 51 3.06 -9.39 -0.46
N PHE A 52 2.95 -10.68 -0.15
CA PHE A 52 1.74 -11.41 -0.52
C PHE A 52 0.60 -11.11 0.45
N HIS A 53 -0.58 -10.88 -0.12
CA HIS A 53 -1.82 -10.58 0.60
C HIS A 53 -2.30 -11.69 1.55
N ASP A 54 -1.89 -12.94 1.31
CA ASP A 54 -2.27 -14.12 2.09
C ASP A 54 -1.28 -14.45 3.23
N ALA A 55 -0.21 -13.65 3.39
CA ALA A 55 0.85 -13.89 4.36
C ALA A 55 1.07 -12.72 5.33
N VAL A 56 0.07 -11.85 5.52
CA VAL A 56 0.18 -10.58 6.29
C VAL A 56 0.80 -10.79 7.67
N GLU A 57 0.28 -11.74 8.43
CA GLU A 57 0.79 -12.06 9.78
C GLU A 57 2.27 -12.47 9.79
N GLY A 58 2.75 -13.09 8.72
CA GLY A 58 4.14 -13.51 8.61
C GLY A 58 5.12 -12.37 8.36
N TRP A 59 4.72 -11.33 7.61
CA TRP A 59 5.63 -10.22 7.25
C TRP A 59 5.36 -8.91 7.98
N ALA A 60 4.14 -8.69 8.49
CA ALA A 60 3.77 -7.47 9.20
C ALA A 60 4.67 -7.17 10.42
N PRO A 61 5.08 -8.16 11.24
CA PRO A 61 5.96 -7.90 12.39
C PRO A 61 7.32 -7.28 12.04
N ALA A 62 7.79 -7.42 10.80
CA ALA A 62 9.04 -6.85 10.33
C ALA A 62 8.91 -5.41 9.83
N LEU A 63 7.70 -4.83 9.85
CA LEU A 63 7.46 -3.46 9.39
C LEU A 63 7.71 -2.45 10.50
N ASP A 64 8.18 -1.26 10.08
CA ASP A 64 8.33 -0.11 10.96
C ASP A 64 6.96 0.39 11.44
N ARG A 65 6.76 0.39 12.75
CA ARG A 65 5.51 0.86 13.40
C ARG A 65 5.42 2.37 13.49
N GLY A 66 6.52 3.10 13.28
CA GLY A 66 6.56 4.56 13.34
C GLY A 66 6.04 5.26 12.08
N ARG A 67 5.71 4.50 11.02
CA ARG A 67 5.30 5.05 9.72
C ARG A 67 3.92 4.54 9.31
N PRO A 68 3.08 5.40 8.70
CA PRO A 68 1.83 4.94 8.10
C PRO A 68 2.11 3.97 6.94
N ILE A 69 1.25 2.97 6.78
CA ILE A 69 1.32 1.97 5.73
C ILE A 69 0.24 2.25 4.69
N VAL A 70 0.61 2.19 3.41
CA VAL A 70 -0.33 2.27 2.29
C VAL A 70 -0.27 0.97 1.50
N ALA A 71 -1.30 0.14 1.61
CA ALA A 71 -1.42 -1.10 0.83
C ALA A 71 -2.19 -0.85 -0.48
N TYR A 72 -1.76 -1.47 -1.58
CA TYR A 72 -2.50 -1.38 -2.84
C TYR A 72 -2.58 -2.72 -3.57
N CYS A 73 -3.72 -2.93 -4.23
CA CYS A 73 -3.90 -4.00 -5.21
C CYS A 73 -4.13 -3.38 -6.60
N VAL A 74 -4.66 -4.14 -7.55
CA VAL A 74 -4.90 -3.62 -8.91
C VAL A 74 -5.87 -2.44 -8.88
N HIS A 75 -7.00 -2.59 -8.19
CA HIS A 75 -8.12 -1.61 -8.19
C HIS A 75 -8.40 -0.97 -6.81
N GLY A 76 -7.63 -1.27 -5.76
CA GLY A 76 -7.89 -0.72 -4.42
C GLY A 76 -9.10 -1.34 -3.69
N HIS A 77 -9.58 -2.52 -4.10
CA HIS A 77 -10.78 -3.16 -3.54
C HIS A 77 -10.44 -4.22 -2.48
N GLN A 78 -11.11 -5.39 -2.53
CA GLN A 78 -11.15 -6.39 -1.46
C GLN A 78 -9.76 -6.86 -0.96
N ILE A 79 -8.78 -7.03 -1.85
CA ILE A 79 -7.44 -7.50 -1.46
C ILE A 79 -6.72 -6.45 -0.60
N SER A 80 -6.70 -5.19 -1.07
CA SER A 80 -6.03 -4.11 -0.33
C SER A 80 -6.78 -3.74 0.94
N GLN A 81 -8.12 -3.78 0.91
CA GLN A 81 -8.96 -3.56 2.10
C GLN A 81 -8.68 -4.63 3.16
N GLY A 82 -8.72 -5.92 2.80
CA GLY A 82 -8.46 -7.02 3.74
C GLY A 82 -7.06 -6.95 4.36
N VAL A 83 -6.03 -6.65 3.56
CA VAL A 83 -4.66 -6.48 4.11
C VAL A 83 -4.59 -5.30 5.07
N ALA A 84 -5.17 -4.16 4.70
CA ALA A 84 -5.15 -2.98 5.54
C ALA A 84 -5.96 -3.18 6.84
N ASP A 85 -7.09 -3.87 6.79
CA ASP A 85 -7.85 -4.27 7.98
C ASP A 85 -7.02 -5.17 8.90
N GLN A 86 -6.34 -6.18 8.35
CA GLN A 86 -5.50 -7.08 9.13
C GLN A 86 -4.31 -6.32 9.76
N LEU A 87 -3.67 -5.41 9.03
CA LEU A 87 -2.61 -4.55 9.57
C LEU A 87 -3.13 -3.64 10.68
N ARG A 88 -4.33 -3.08 10.54
CA ARG A 88 -4.97 -2.27 11.59
C ARG A 88 -5.29 -3.09 12.83
N GLY A 89 -5.74 -4.33 12.66
CA GLY A 89 -5.92 -5.29 13.75
C GLY A 89 -4.62 -5.61 14.50
N LEU A 90 -3.47 -5.53 13.81
CA LEU A 90 -2.12 -5.68 14.39
C LEU A 90 -1.54 -4.38 14.96
N GLY A 91 -2.34 -3.30 14.99
CA GLY A 91 -1.98 -2.01 15.58
C GLY A 91 -1.18 -1.07 14.68
N PHE A 92 -1.17 -1.27 13.35
CA PHE A 92 -0.55 -0.35 12.40
C PHE A 92 -1.53 0.75 11.94
N ASP A 93 -1.02 1.95 11.64
CA ASP A 93 -1.77 2.95 10.84
C ASP A 93 -1.72 2.54 9.37
N ALA A 94 -2.63 1.65 8.95
CA ALA A 94 -2.73 1.21 7.57
C ALA A 94 -3.91 1.86 6.83
N ARG A 95 -3.65 2.20 5.58
CA ARG A 95 -4.56 2.82 4.60
C ARG A 95 -4.45 2.09 3.27
N ILE A 96 -5.40 2.32 2.36
CA ILE A 96 -5.32 1.81 0.99
C ILE A 96 -5.05 2.91 -0.02
N LEU A 97 -4.39 2.58 -1.13
CA LEU A 97 -4.37 3.47 -2.30
C LEU A 97 -5.73 3.40 -3.01
N ALA A 98 -6.42 4.54 -3.09
CA ALA A 98 -7.68 4.66 -3.79
C ALA A 98 -7.50 4.28 -5.27
N GLY A 99 -8.31 3.33 -5.75
CA GLY A 99 -8.26 2.83 -7.13
C GLY A 99 -7.00 2.02 -7.50
N GLY A 100 -6.13 1.72 -6.53
CA GLY A 100 -4.99 0.83 -6.70
C GLY A 100 -3.92 1.33 -7.68
N VAL A 101 -3.15 0.38 -8.22
CA VAL A 101 -2.07 0.70 -9.18
C VAL A 101 -2.61 1.27 -10.49
N GLU A 102 -3.85 0.93 -10.88
CA GLU A 102 -4.45 1.50 -12.09
C GLU A 102 -4.70 3.00 -11.95
N SER A 103 -5.25 3.45 -10.83
CA SER A 103 -5.43 4.88 -10.58
C SER A 103 -4.11 5.61 -10.39
N TRP A 104 -3.07 4.96 -9.84
CA TRP A 104 -1.71 5.50 -9.85
C TRP A 104 -1.22 5.77 -11.27
N ASN A 105 -1.32 4.76 -12.14
CA ASN A 105 -0.88 4.84 -13.53
C ASN A 105 -1.70 5.87 -14.34
N ALA A 106 -3.00 5.97 -14.09
CA ALA A 106 -3.88 6.94 -14.75
C ALA A 106 -3.66 8.38 -14.28
N GLY A 107 -3.22 8.58 -13.03
CA GLY A 107 -2.97 9.90 -12.43
C GLY A 107 -1.73 10.62 -12.97
N GLY A 108 -0.98 10.04 -13.90
CA GLY A 108 0.21 10.66 -14.50
C GLY A 108 1.45 10.65 -13.60
N ALA A 109 1.39 10.01 -12.44
CA ALA A 109 2.56 9.78 -11.60
C ALA A 109 3.45 8.70 -12.24
N PRO A 110 4.77 8.93 -12.39
CA PRO A 110 5.64 7.99 -13.08
C PRO A 110 5.74 6.67 -12.29
N PRO A 111 5.33 5.52 -12.87
CA PRO A 111 5.58 4.23 -12.25
C PRO A 111 7.07 3.90 -12.26
N CYS A 112 7.54 3.13 -11.27
CA CYS A 112 8.90 2.61 -11.25
C CYS A 112 8.94 1.14 -11.73
N ALA A 113 10.06 0.75 -12.35
CA ALA A 113 10.38 -0.66 -12.56
C ALA A 113 10.55 -1.36 -11.21
N PRO A 114 10.22 -2.66 -11.10
CA PRO A 114 10.37 -3.37 -9.84
C PRO A 114 11.85 -3.53 -9.49
N GLY A 115 12.21 -3.10 -8.29
CA GLY A 115 13.54 -3.32 -7.73
C GLY A 115 14.60 -2.27 -8.09
N VAL A 116 14.56 -1.12 -7.40
CA VAL A 116 15.77 -0.45 -6.89
C VAL A 116 15.40 0.41 -5.68
N PHE A 117 15.05 -0.22 -4.56
CA PHE A 117 15.23 0.41 -3.25
C PHE A 117 15.72 -0.66 -2.28
N ARG A 118 17.03 -0.64 -2.02
CA ARG A 118 17.61 -1.33 -0.87
C ARG A 118 17.05 -0.65 0.36
N ALA A 119 16.35 -1.40 1.21
CA ALA A 119 16.17 -0.97 2.60
C ALA A 119 17.57 -0.70 3.15
N SER A 120 17.88 0.57 3.40
CA SER A 120 19.06 0.96 4.16
C SER A 120 18.94 0.25 5.50
N ARG A 121 19.82 -0.73 5.72
CA ARG A 121 20.01 -1.32 7.05
C ARG A 121 20.49 -0.17 7.95
N ALA A 122 19.70 0.18 8.95
CA ALA A 122 20.22 0.75 10.19
C ALA A 122 20.60 -0.42 11.12
#